data_AF-E2BSV4-F1
#
_entry.id   AF-E2BSV4-F1
#
_cell.length_a   1.000
_cell.length_b   1.000
_cell.length_c   1.000
_cell.angle_alpha   90.00
_cell.angle_beta   90.00
_cell.angle_gamma   90.00
#
_symmetry.space_group_name_H-M   'P 1'
#
loop_
_entity.id
_entity.type
_entity.pdbx_description
1 polymer ?
#
loop_
_entity_poly.entity_id
_entity_poly.type
_entity_poly.pdbx_seq_one_letter_code
_entity_poly.pdbx_strand_id
1 'polypeptide(L)' 'PVVIAGDFNAHSEEWGCSPRHRDPRGEAVIGWAAGLGLLLMNRDSTSTCVRPGGQSVIDWTWATPWAAGLFQEWRV' A
#
# COMPACT_ATOMS: atom_id res chain seq x y z
N PRO A 1 8.80 2.45 17.40
CA PRO A 1 8.64 2.29 15.93
C PRO A 1 7.29 1.61 15.66
N VAL A 2 6.62 1.92 14.53
CA VAL A 2 5.33 1.31 14.17
C VAL A 2 5.39 0.83 12.71
N VAL A 3 4.90 -0.39 12.49
CA VAL A 3 4.68 -1.00 11.18
C VAL A 3 3.23 -1.47 11.12
N ILE A 4 2.55 -1.19 10.03
CA ILE A 4 1.18 -1.61 9.77
C ILE A 4 1.18 -2.35 8.44
N ALA A 5 0.85 -3.64 8.46
CA ALA A 5 0.84 -4.48 7.28
C ALA A 5 -0.44 -5.31 7.23
N GLY A 6 -1.02 -5.47 6.05
CA GLY A 6 -2.19 -6.31 5.86
C GLY A 6 -2.90 -6.05 4.53
N ASP A 7 -4.05 -6.70 4.38
CA ASP A 7 -4.98 -6.52 3.26
C ASP A 7 -5.87 -5.30 3.55
N PHE A 8 -5.64 -4.21 2.83
CA PHE A 8 -6.46 -3.01 2.94
C PHE A 8 -7.68 -3.06 2.01
N ASN A 9 -7.64 -3.95 1.00
CA ASN A 9 -8.66 -4.11 -0.01
C ASN A 9 -9.10 -2.76 -0.63
N ALA A 10 -8.12 -1.88 -0.90
CA ALA A 10 -8.33 -0.52 -1.39
C ALA A 10 -7.47 -0.24 -2.63
N HIS A 11 -8.01 0.52 -3.58
CA HIS A 11 -7.39 0.72 -4.89
C HIS A 11 -7.04 2.18 -5.14
N SER A 12 -5.78 2.43 -5.51
CA SER A 12 -5.27 3.77 -5.80
C SER A 12 -4.11 3.75 -6.80
N GLU A 13 -3.97 4.83 -7.54
CA GLU A 13 -2.92 5.00 -8.55
C GLU A 13 -1.53 5.18 -7.90
N GLU A 14 -1.51 5.73 -6.68
CA GLU A 14 -0.34 5.97 -5.82
C GLU A 14 0.47 4.70 -5.56
N TRP A 15 -0.17 3.54 -5.71
CA TRP A 15 0.45 2.24 -5.52
C TRP A 15 0.18 1.29 -6.71
N GLY A 16 -0.08 1.87 -7.88
CA GLY A 16 -0.03 1.16 -9.16
C GLY A 16 -1.33 0.50 -9.60
N CYS A 17 -2.48 0.81 -8.99
CA CYS A 17 -3.76 0.40 -9.58
C CYS A 17 -4.06 1.21 -10.84
N SER A 18 -4.76 0.60 -11.80
CA SER A 18 -5.30 1.33 -12.95
C SER A 18 -6.28 2.41 -12.47
N PRO A 19 -6.31 3.59 -13.11
CA PRO A 19 -7.31 4.64 -12.82
C PRO A 19 -8.76 4.12 -12.89
N ARG A 20 -9.00 3.09 -13.71
CA ARG A 20 -10.32 2.44 -13.84
C ARG A 20 -10.76 1.68 -12.59
N HIS A 21 -9.82 1.33 -11.71
CA HIS A 21 -10.06 0.56 -10.49
C HIS A 21 -10.04 1.44 -9.24
N ARG A 22 -9.81 2.76 -9.35
CA ARG A 22 -9.80 3.67 -8.21
C ARG A 22 -11.09 3.56 -7.40
N ASP A 23 -10.95 3.55 -6.08
CA ASP A 23 -12.10 3.54 -5.18
C ASP A 23 -11.96 4.57 -4.04
N PRO A 24 -13.07 4.96 -3.38
CA PRO A 24 -13.00 5.92 -2.27
C PRO A 24 -12.22 5.42 -1.05
N ARG A 25 -11.99 4.10 -0.95
CA ARG A 25 -11.20 3.52 0.15
C ARG A 25 -9.73 3.84 -0.03
N GLY A 26 -9.23 3.87 -1.27
CA GLY A 26 -7.88 4.31 -1.61
C GLY A 26 -7.59 5.71 -1.06
N GLU A 27 -8.48 6.67 -1.35
CA GLU A 27 -8.37 8.04 -0.84
C GLU A 27 -8.38 8.10 0.69
N ALA A 28 -9.27 7.32 1.33
CA ALA A 28 -9.35 7.27 2.78
C ALA A 28 -8.06 6.71 3.41
N VAL A 29 -7.48 5.66 2.83
CA VAL A 29 -6.21 5.07 3.27
C VAL A 29 -5.05 6.04 3.06
N ILE A 30 -5.01 6.75 1.93
CA ILE A 30 -4.00 7.78 1.66
C ILE A 30 -4.09 8.91 2.69
N GLY A 31 -5.30 9.45 2.90
CA GLY A 31 -5.53 10.51 3.88
C GLY A 31 -5.17 10.08 5.30
N TRP A 32 -5.53 8.86 5.69
CA TRP A 32 -5.15 8.26 6.97
C TRP A 32 -3.63 8.13 7.13
N ALA A 33 -2.95 7.56 6.13
CA ALA A 33 -1.50 7.36 6.16
C ALA A 33 -0.75 8.70 6.21
N ALA A 34 -1.16 9.68 5.39
CA ALA A 34 -0.61 11.03 5.37
C ALA A 34 -0.84 11.75 6.71
N GLY A 35 -2.04 11.67 7.27
CA GLY A 35 -2.39 12.27 8.56
C GLY A 35 -1.58 11.71 9.74
N LEU A 36 -1.09 10.48 9.62
CA LEU A 36 -0.23 9.82 10.62
C LEU A 36 1.27 9.89 10.30
N GLY A 37 1.66 10.51 9.17
CA GLY A 37 3.06 10.58 8.73
C GLY A 37 3.67 9.21 8.43
N LEU A 38 2.87 8.27 7.91
CA LEU A 38 3.33 6.94 7.54
C LEU A 38 3.91 6.94 6.11
N LEU A 39 4.96 6.16 5.91
CA LEU A 39 5.58 5.92 4.61
C LEU A 39 5.08 4.60 4.04
N LEU A 40 4.69 4.61 2.76
CA LEU A 40 4.42 3.39 2.01
C LEU A 40 5.74 2.67 1.73
N MET A 41 5.84 1.41 2.16
CA MET A 41 7.05 0.61 1.97
C MET A 41 7.05 -0.09 0.61
N ASN A 42 5.86 -0.37 0.06
CA ASN A 42 5.68 -0.88 -1.29
C ASN A 42 6.20 0.12 -2.33
N ARG A 43 7.26 -0.27 -3.07
CA ARG A 43 7.90 0.60 -4.06
C ARG A 43 7.52 0.30 -5.51
N ASP A 44 6.94 -0.88 -5.76
CA ASP A 44 6.56 -1.33 -7.09
C ASP A 44 5.05 -1.62 -7.17
N SER A 45 4.53 -1.65 -8.40
CA SER A 45 3.13 -2.01 -8.69
C SER A 45 2.94 -3.53 -8.85
N THR A 46 3.79 -4.34 -8.22
CA THR A 46 3.70 -5.81 -8.29
C THR A 46 2.40 -6.27 -7.66
N SER A 47 1.61 -7.05 -8.40
CA SER A 47 0.36 -7.63 -7.92
C SER A 47 0.56 -8.41 -6.62
N THR A 48 -0.07 -7.98 -5.54
CA THR A 48 -0.07 -8.68 -4.24
C THR A 48 -1.16 -9.74 -4.15
N CYS A 49 -2.20 -9.61 -4.98
CA CYS A 49 -3.31 -10.54 -5.04
C CYS A 49 -3.59 -10.97 -6.48
N VAL A 50 -3.46 -12.27 -6.76
CA VAL A 50 -3.70 -12.87 -8.09
C VAL A 50 -4.81 -13.91 -8.00
N ARG A 51 -5.84 -13.79 -8.84
CA ARG A 51 -7.01 -14.67 -8.89
C ARG A 51 -7.36 -14.97 -10.34
N PRO A 52 -8.16 -16.02 -10.64
CA PRO A 52 -8.57 -16.33 -12.02
C PRO A 52 -9.25 -15.16 -12.77
N GLY A 53 -9.88 -14.24 -12.04
CA GLY A 53 -10.57 -13.07 -12.59
C GLY A 53 -9.71 -11.80 -12.70
N GLY A 54 -8.45 -11.83 -12.32
CA GLY A 54 -7.57 -10.66 -12.41
C GLY A 54 -6.54 -10.55 -11.30
N GLN A 55 -5.83 -9.43 -11.31
CA GLN A 55 -4.78 -9.13 -10.37
C GLN A 55 -5.00 -7.75 -9.75
N SER A 56 -4.63 -7.61 -8.49
CA SER A 56 -4.70 -6.35 -7.78
C SER A 56 -3.50 -6.16 -6.88
N VAL A 57 -3.25 -4.89 -6.55
CA VAL A 57 -2.37 -4.51 -5.48
C VAL A 57 -3.26 -3.96 -4.36
N ILE A 58 -3.39 -4.72 -3.27
CA ILE A 58 -4.30 -4.43 -2.15
C ILE A 58 -3.69 -4.73 -0.77
N ASP A 59 -2.64 -5.55 -0.72
CA ASP A 59 -1.81 -5.73 0.47
C ASP A 59 -0.71 -4.67 0.55
N TRP A 60 -0.65 -3.94 1.68
CA TRP A 60 0.29 -2.83 1.87
C TRP A 60 1.06 -2.96 3.17
N THR A 61 2.28 -2.43 3.16
CA THR A 61 3.07 -2.18 4.37
C THR A 61 3.32 -0.68 4.52
N TRP A 62 2.92 -0.13 5.65
CA TRP A 62 3.17 1.25 6.06
C TRP A 62 4.08 1.28 7.28
N ALA A 63 4.97 2.25 7.36
CA ALA A 63 5.88 2.38 8.50
C ALA A 63 6.05 3.84 8.91
N THR A 64 6.26 4.10 10.20
CA THR A 64 6.75 5.43 10.63
C THR A 64 8.16 5.65 10.08
N PRO A 65 8.63 6.91 9.89
CA PRO A 65 9.92 7.17 9.25
C PRO A 65 11.10 6.47 9.93
N TRP A 66 11.08 6.39 11.26
CA TRP A 66 12.10 5.63 12.00
C TRP A 66 12.02 4.13 11.70
N ALA A 67 10.83 3.54 11.70
CA ALA A 67 10.67 2.12 11.36
C ALA A 67 11.08 1.84 9.92
N ALA A 68 10.74 2.71 8.97
CA ALA A 68 11.11 2.61 7.56
C ALA A 68 12.63 2.55 7.36
N GLY A 69 13.39 3.35 8.14
CA GLY A 69 14.86 3.33 8.11
C GLY A 69 15.52 2.05 8.63
N LEU A 70 14.74 1.14 9.24
CA LEU A 70 15.23 -0.16 9.70
C LEU A 70 15.02 -1.28 8.67
N PHE A 71 14.21 -1.06 7.64
CA PHE A 71 14.02 -2.06 6.58
C PHE A 71 15.26 -2.11 5.68
N GLN A 72 15.76 -3.32 5.42
CA GLN A 72 16.91 -3.52 4.52
C GLN A 72 16.50 -4.08 3.16
N GLU A 73 15.66 -5.13 3.13
CA GLU A 73 15.32 -5.87 1.90
C GLU A 73 13.82 -6.07 1.73
N TRP A 74 13.03 -5.06 2.08
CA TRP A 74 11.59 -5.14 1.87
C TRP A 74 11.28 -5.28 0.37
N ARG A 75 10.45 -6.26 0.02
CA ARG A 75 10.00 -6.54 -1.35
C ARG A 75 8.61 -7.19 -1.33
N VAL A 76 7.85 -6.96 -2.41
CA VAL A 76 6.63 -7.70 -2.75
C VAL A 76 7.00 -8.98 -3.47
#